data_AF-A0A966EUR4-F1
#
_entry.id   AF-A0A966EUR4-F1
#
_cell.length_a   1.000
_cell.length_b   1.000
_cell.length_c   1.000
_cell.angle_alpha   90.00
_cell.angle_beta   90.00
_cell.angle_gamma   90.00
#
_symmetry.space_group_name_H-M   'P 1'
#
loop_
_entity.id
_entity.type
_entity.pdbx_description
1 polymer ?
#
loop_
_entity_poly.entity_id
_entity_poly.type
_entity_poly.pdbx_seq_one_letter_code
_entity_poly.pdbx_strand_id
1 'polypeptide(L)'
;NDRPGLQVVAGEGQWMNAPVTCRTAEGDYEVPVIPGSVIVNTGGALMHLSEGRYSATVHRVNTTMIPYGESRVSMPYFLLPTMNGDLVPFGKSKASDNGESGYNAGRDRGANSAANLMRTYPKLRRRWWAKEFAALKAAHKKEERKETEAALKLATERGERFKDEQHNE
;
A
#
# COMPACT_ATOMS: atom_id res chain seq x y z
N ASN A 1 -8.50 -13.88 -12.33
CA ASN A 1 -8.51 -12.45 -11.91
C ASN A 1 -7.69 -11.64 -12.92
N ASP A 2 -8.03 -11.89 -14.16
CA ASP A 2 -7.32 -11.63 -15.42
C ASP A 2 -7.94 -10.45 -16.17
N ARG A 3 -8.98 -9.86 -15.57
CA ARG A 3 -9.60 -8.65 -16.06
C ARG A 3 -8.99 -7.43 -15.36
N PRO A 4 -8.66 -6.39 -16.14
CA PRO A 4 -8.04 -5.17 -15.62
C PRO A 4 -8.96 -4.47 -14.62
N GLY A 5 -8.36 -3.64 -13.77
CA GLY A 5 -9.08 -2.89 -12.76
C GLY A 5 -8.29 -2.70 -11.47
N LEU A 6 -7.38 -3.62 -11.12
CA LEU A 6 -6.36 -3.31 -10.11
C LEU A 6 -5.27 -2.48 -10.77
N GLN A 7 -4.99 -1.31 -10.19
CA GLN A 7 -3.90 -0.44 -10.62
C GLN A 7 -2.95 -0.19 -9.46
N VAL A 8 -1.66 -0.07 -9.76
CA VAL A 8 -0.61 0.26 -8.79
C VAL A 8 0.21 1.44 -9.30
N VAL A 9 0.88 2.16 -8.40
CA VAL A 9 1.85 3.19 -8.75
C VAL A 9 3.23 2.53 -8.87
N ALA A 10 3.87 2.63 -10.03
CA ALA A 10 5.24 2.19 -10.26
C ALA A 10 6.25 3.34 -10.07
N GLY A 11 7.57 3.07 -10.24
CA GLY A 11 8.67 4.00 -9.92
C GLY A 11 8.62 5.38 -10.59
N GLU A 12 7.82 5.55 -11.64
CA GLU A 12 7.59 6.83 -12.36
C GLU A 12 6.42 7.65 -11.79
N GLY A 13 5.77 7.19 -10.72
CA GLY A 13 4.61 7.85 -10.12
C GLY A 13 3.30 7.68 -10.91
N GLN A 14 3.32 6.92 -12.01
CA GLN A 14 2.15 6.69 -12.86
C GLN A 14 1.33 5.49 -12.40
N TRP A 15 0.01 5.56 -12.61
CA TRP A 15 -0.89 4.44 -12.40
C TRP A 15 -0.78 3.44 -13.53
N MET A 16 -0.50 2.17 -13.19
CA MET A 16 -0.35 1.07 -14.15
C MET A 16 -1.29 -0.08 -13.78
N ASN A 17 -1.81 -0.80 -14.77
CA ASN A 17 -2.63 -1.99 -14.53
C ASN A 17 -1.77 -3.13 -14.01
N ALA A 18 -2.17 -3.76 -12.90
CA ALA A 18 -1.55 -4.97 -12.40
C ALA A 18 -1.97 -6.20 -13.24
N PRO A 19 -1.12 -7.24 -13.38
CA PRO A 19 0.20 -7.38 -12.77
C PRO A 19 1.24 -6.45 -13.41
N VAL A 20 2.15 -5.92 -12.59
CA VAL A 20 3.26 -5.08 -13.05
C VAL A 20 4.56 -5.77 -12.68
N THR A 21 5.45 -5.97 -13.64
CA THR A 21 6.85 -6.26 -13.37
C THR A 21 7.56 -4.93 -13.20
N CYS A 22 8.56 -4.86 -12.32
CA CYS A 22 9.46 -3.71 -12.29
C CYS A 22 9.95 -3.46 -13.72
N ARG A 23 9.59 -2.32 -14.33
CA ARG A 23 10.15 -1.94 -15.63
C ARG A 23 11.62 -1.70 -15.41
N THR A 24 12.45 -2.58 -15.95
CA THR A 24 13.90 -2.42 -15.89
C THR A 24 14.40 -1.58 -17.06
N ALA A 25 13.69 -1.51 -18.19
CA ALA A 25 14.07 -0.72 -19.36
C ALA A 25 12.85 -0.01 -19.97
N GLU A 26 13.08 0.87 -20.95
CA GLU A 26 11.99 1.47 -21.74
C GLU A 26 11.35 0.42 -22.66
N GLY A 27 10.02 0.44 -22.77
CA GLY A 27 9.25 -0.46 -23.63
C GLY A 27 7.93 -0.92 -23.00
N ASP A 28 7.08 -1.54 -23.82
CA ASP A 28 5.87 -2.18 -23.34
C ASP A 28 6.20 -3.57 -22.79
N TYR A 29 5.96 -3.74 -21.48
CA TYR A 29 6.04 -5.03 -20.80
C TYR A 29 4.65 -5.64 -20.79
N GLU A 30 4.39 -6.59 -21.68
CA GLU A 30 3.23 -7.46 -21.53
C GLU A 30 3.51 -8.41 -20.36
N VAL A 31 2.92 -8.11 -19.20
CA VAL A 31 2.91 -9.04 -18.08
C VAL A 31 1.67 -9.91 -18.22
N PRO A 32 1.81 -11.17 -18.68
CA PRO A 32 0.64 -12.01 -18.92
C PRO A 32 -0.05 -12.28 -17.58
N VAL A 33 -1.39 -12.20 -17.56
CA VAL A 33 -2.11 -12.76 -16.43
C VAL A 33 -2.07 -14.27 -16.56
N ILE A 34 -1.27 -14.90 -15.68
CA ILE A 34 -1.13 -16.36 -15.67
C ILE A 34 -2.37 -16.95 -14.96
N PRO A 35 -3.16 -17.82 -15.63
CA PRO A 35 -4.28 -18.50 -14.97
C PRO A 35 -3.82 -19.26 -13.72
N GLY A 36 -4.59 -19.19 -12.64
CA GLY A 36 -4.24 -19.81 -11.35
C GLY A 36 -3.20 -19.05 -10.51
N SER A 37 -2.62 -17.95 -11.02
CA SER A 37 -1.70 -17.11 -10.24
C SER A 37 -2.44 -16.20 -9.24
N VAL A 38 -1.71 -15.79 -8.20
CA VAL A 38 -2.17 -14.83 -7.19
C VAL A 38 -1.29 -13.58 -7.22
N ILE A 39 -1.91 -12.41 -7.05
CA ILE A 39 -1.18 -11.16 -6.87
C ILE A 39 -0.90 -10.99 -5.38
N VAL A 40 0.38 -10.92 -5.01
CA VAL A 40 0.82 -10.63 -3.64
C VAL A 40 1.23 -9.17 -3.57
N ASN A 41 0.63 -8.44 -2.63
CA ASN A 41 0.96 -7.05 -2.36
C ASN A 41 1.56 -6.92 -0.96
N THR A 42 2.63 -6.15 -0.85
CA THR A 42 3.27 -5.76 0.40
C THR A 42 2.64 -4.47 0.93
N GLY A 43 2.23 -4.49 2.21
CA GLY A 43 1.63 -3.33 2.89
C GLY A 43 2.64 -2.54 3.72
N GLY A 44 2.20 -1.38 4.24
CA GLY A 44 3.03 -0.48 5.06
C GLY A 44 3.65 -1.14 6.30
N ALA A 45 2.94 -2.11 6.91
CA ALA A 45 3.47 -2.85 8.06
C ALA A 45 4.72 -3.66 7.70
N LEU A 46 4.70 -4.42 6.60
CA LEU A 46 5.87 -5.18 6.15
C LEU A 46 6.99 -4.26 5.67
N MET A 47 6.63 -3.14 5.02
CA MET A 47 7.61 -2.11 4.66
C MET A 47 8.35 -1.57 5.88
N HIS A 48 7.64 -1.29 6.97
CA HIS A 48 8.27 -0.87 8.21
C HIS A 48 9.12 -1.99 8.82
N LEU A 49 8.55 -3.18 8.99
CA LEU A 49 9.22 -4.31 9.64
C LEU A 49 10.52 -4.70 8.91
N SER A 50 10.54 -4.56 7.59
CA SER A 50 11.69 -4.88 6.74
C SER A 50 12.61 -3.69 6.47
N GLU A 51 12.36 -2.54 7.10
CA GLU A 51 13.12 -1.28 6.91
C GLU A 51 13.22 -0.88 5.42
N GLY A 52 12.10 -0.98 4.71
CA GLY A 52 12.03 -0.59 3.32
C GLY A 52 12.63 -1.60 2.33
N ARG A 53 13.06 -2.81 2.77
CA ARG A 53 13.45 -3.89 1.83
C ARG A 53 12.27 -4.37 0.98
N TYR A 54 11.07 -4.44 1.57
CA TYR A 54 9.82 -4.63 0.84
C TYR A 54 9.00 -3.33 0.83
N SER A 55 8.87 -2.64 -0.30
CA SER A 55 8.09 -1.39 -0.36
C SER A 55 6.60 -1.66 -0.36
N ALA A 56 5.83 -0.81 0.31
CA ALA A 56 4.39 -0.82 0.17
C ALA A 56 3.98 -0.31 -1.22
N THR A 57 3.06 -1.00 -1.90
CA THR A 57 2.56 -0.49 -3.20
C THR A 57 1.27 0.31 -3.01
N VAL A 58 1.28 1.54 -3.51
CA VAL A 58 0.07 2.35 -3.62
C VAL A 58 -0.79 1.74 -4.71
N HIS A 59 -2.00 1.32 -4.37
CA HIS A 59 -2.89 0.61 -5.28
C HIS A 59 -4.32 1.12 -5.19
N ARG A 60 -5.06 1.00 -6.30
CA ARG A 60 -6.49 1.33 -6.40
C ARG A 60 -7.21 0.30 -7.25
N VAL A 61 -8.52 0.21 -7.05
CA VAL A 61 -9.39 -0.50 -7.98
C VAL A 61 -10.13 0.53 -8.84
N ASN A 62 -9.89 0.52 -10.14
CA ASN A 62 -10.65 1.29 -11.11
C ASN A 62 -11.85 0.48 -11.62
N THR A 63 -13.02 0.75 -11.06
CA THR A 63 -14.26 0.05 -11.42
C THR A 63 -14.79 0.44 -12.80
N THR A 64 -14.33 1.56 -13.40
CA THR A 64 -14.77 1.97 -14.75
C THR A 64 -14.18 1.11 -15.85
N MET A 65 -13.19 0.27 -15.51
CA MET A 65 -12.58 -0.69 -16.45
C MET A 65 -13.35 -2.01 -16.55
N ILE A 66 -14.37 -2.20 -15.71
CA ILE A 66 -15.23 -3.39 -15.76
C ILE A 66 -16.24 -3.14 -16.90
N PRO A 67 -16.27 -3.97 -17.95
CA PRO A 67 -17.23 -3.79 -19.05
C PRO A 67 -18.68 -3.82 -18.56
N TYR A 68 -19.55 -3.09 -19.27
CA TYR A 68 -20.97 -3.05 -18.93
C TYR A 68 -21.59 -4.46 -19.04
N GLY A 69 -22.39 -4.83 -18.04
CA GLY A 69 -23.02 -6.16 -17.97
C GLY A 69 -22.10 -7.26 -17.40
N GLU A 70 -20.83 -6.96 -17.12
CA GLU A 70 -19.91 -7.91 -16.50
C GLU A 70 -19.77 -7.69 -15.00
N SER A 71 -19.42 -8.78 -14.30
CA SER A 71 -19.09 -8.76 -12.88
C SER A 71 -17.63 -9.11 -12.66
N ARG A 72 -16.97 -8.37 -11.77
CA ARG A 72 -15.63 -8.68 -11.28
C ARG A 72 -15.69 -8.96 -9.79
N VAL A 73 -15.29 -10.17 -9.39
CA VAL A 73 -15.14 -10.55 -7.98
C VAL A 73 -13.67 -10.46 -7.60
N SER A 74 -13.37 -9.82 -6.48
CA SER A 74 -12.04 -9.80 -5.89
C SER A 74 -12.16 -10.06 -4.41
N MET A 75 -11.38 -11.01 -3.93
CA MET A 75 -11.35 -11.41 -2.53
C MET A 75 -9.97 -11.09 -1.97
N PRO A 76 -9.77 -9.88 -1.41
CA PRO A 76 -8.51 -9.55 -0.77
C PRO A 76 -8.39 -10.33 0.55
N TYR A 77 -7.20 -10.85 0.81
CA TYR A 77 -6.85 -11.45 2.09
C TYR A 77 -5.62 -10.73 2.65
N PHE A 78 -5.67 -10.36 3.92
CA PHE A 78 -4.62 -9.59 4.58
C PHE A 78 -4.03 -10.39 5.74
N LEU A 79 -2.71 -10.57 5.70
CA LEU A 79 -1.95 -10.99 6.87
C LEU A 79 -1.50 -9.74 7.62
N LEU A 80 -2.04 -9.55 8.82
CA LEU A 80 -1.74 -8.39 9.65
C LEU A 80 -1.06 -8.85 10.96
N PRO A 81 0.01 -8.17 11.41
CA PRO A 81 0.51 -8.37 12.77
C PRO A 81 -0.57 -7.97 13.79
N THR A 82 -0.48 -8.48 15.02
CA THR A 82 -1.30 -8.01 16.14
C THR A 82 -1.30 -6.48 16.20
N MET A 83 -2.44 -5.86 16.48
CA MET A 83 -2.55 -4.39 16.56
C MET A 83 -1.96 -3.82 17.85
N ASN A 84 -1.63 -4.67 18.82
CA ASN A 84 -1.07 -4.27 20.10
C ASN A 84 0.43 -3.99 19.99
N GLY A 85 0.86 -2.90 20.62
CA GLY A 85 2.27 -2.51 20.71
C GLY A 85 2.88 -2.03 19.40
N ASP A 86 4.17 -1.78 19.45
CA ASP A 86 4.92 -1.26 18.31
C ASP A 86 5.25 -2.36 17.29
N LEU A 87 5.37 -1.95 16.03
CA LEU A 87 5.98 -2.80 15.01
C LEU A 87 7.51 -2.66 15.12
N VAL A 88 8.16 -3.55 15.85
CA VAL A 88 9.63 -3.54 15.95
C VAL A 88 10.23 -4.13 14.67
N PRO A 89 11.13 -3.41 13.96
CA PRO A 89 11.76 -3.94 12.75
C PRO A 89 12.51 -5.26 12.99
N PHE A 90 12.56 -6.11 11.97
CA PHE A 90 13.23 -7.40 12.06
C PHE A 90 14.70 -7.23 12.45
N GLY A 91 15.15 -8.01 13.44
CA GLY A 91 16.52 -7.92 13.96
C GLY A 91 16.76 -6.75 14.93
N LYS A 92 15.74 -5.94 15.26
CA LYS A 92 15.83 -4.88 16.27
C LYS A 92 15.13 -5.26 17.57
N SER A 93 15.49 -4.54 18.63
CA SER A 93 14.88 -4.70 19.96
C SER A 93 13.80 -3.65 20.28
N LYS A 94 13.71 -2.56 19.51
CA LYS A 94 12.73 -1.48 19.70
C LYS A 94 12.36 -0.77 18.40
N ALA A 95 11.18 -0.18 18.36
CA ALA A 95 10.76 0.71 17.29
C ALA A 95 11.45 2.09 17.41
N SER A 96 11.45 2.83 16.31
CA SER A 96 12.03 4.17 16.19
C SER A 96 10.96 5.25 16.38
N ASP A 97 11.31 6.37 17.01
CA ASP A 97 10.45 7.56 17.07
C ASP A 97 10.40 8.34 15.74
N ASN A 98 11.37 8.07 14.85
CA ASN A 98 11.54 8.69 13.53
C ASN A 98 11.63 7.61 12.45
N GLY A 99 10.64 6.73 12.34
CA GLY A 99 10.66 5.67 11.33
C GLY A 99 10.57 6.24 9.92
N GLU A 100 11.55 5.91 9.05
CA GLU A 100 11.58 6.36 7.65
C GLU A 100 10.34 5.91 6.85
N SER A 101 9.69 4.82 7.27
CA SER A 101 8.48 4.29 6.66
C SER A 101 7.18 4.94 7.17
N GLY A 102 7.24 5.96 8.03
CA GLY A 102 6.08 6.64 8.62
C GLY A 102 5.45 5.96 9.84
N TYR A 103 6.06 4.88 10.36
CA TYR A 103 5.67 4.20 11.59
C TYR A 103 6.58 4.63 12.74
N ASN A 104 5.98 5.22 13.78
CA ASN A 104 6.68 5.66 14.97
C ASN A 104 6.32 4.77 16.16
N ALA A 105 7.22 4.70 17.15
CA ALA A 105 6.94 4.09 18.43
C ALA A 105 5.73 4.77 19.12
N GLY A 106 4.95 3.98 19.87
CA GLY A 106 3.72 4.41 20.53
C GLY A 106 2.54 4.65 19.59
N ARG A 107 2.64 4.28 18.30
CA ARG A 107 1.55 4.47 17.34
C ARG A 107 0.33 3.62 17.71
N ASP A 108 -0.84 4.27 17.81
CA ASP A 108 -2.11 3.57 17.95
C ASP A 108 -2.60 3.01 16.61
N ARG A 109 -2.11 1.81 16.28
CA ARG A 109 -2.47 1.09 15.05
C ARG A 109 -3.93 0.65 15.04
N GLY A 110 -4.52 0.42 16.21
CA GLY A 110 -5.93 0.07 16.36
C GLY A 110 -6.84 1.24 15.96
N ALA A 111 -6.58 2.43 16.49
CA ALA A 111 -7.30 3.65 16.13
C ALA A 111 -7.15 4.01 14.66
N ASN A 112 -5.93 3.86 14.10
CA ASN A 112 -5.70 4.06 12.67
C ASN A 112 -6.55 3.09 11.82
N SER A 113 -6.50 1.79 12.14
CA SER A 113 -7.28 0.76 11.43
C SER A 113 -8.79 1.02 11.53
N ALA A 114 -9.29 1.40 12.71
CA ALA A 114 -10.69 1.75 12.92
C ALA A 114 -11.12 2.97 12.08
N ALA A 115 -10.31 4.02 12.06
CA ALA A 115 -10.57 5.21 11.24
C ALA A 115 -10.61 4.88 9.74
N ASN A 116 -9.71 4.00 9.27
CA ASN A 116 -9.70 3.56 7.88
C ASN A 116 -10.97 2.76 7.53
N LEU A 117 -11.39 1.81 8.37
CA LEU A 117 -12.63 1.05 8.18
C LEU A 117 -13.86 1.97 8.17
N MET A 118 -13.94 2.92 9.10
CA MET A 118 -15.03 3.90 9.14
C MET A 118 -15.10 4.79 7.89
N ARG A 119 -13.94 5.12 7.30
CA ARG A 119 -13.87 5.84 6.02
C ARG A 119 -14.36 4.96 4.87
N THR A 120 -13.94 3.70 4.82
CA THR A 120 -14.33 2.72 3.79
C THR A 120 -15.82 2.42 3.79
N TYR A 121 -16.46 2.37 4.97
CA TYR A 121 -17.88 2.06 5.12
C TYR A 121 -18.69 3.24 5.66
N PRO A 122 -18.90 4.31 4.85
CA PRO A 122 -19.48 5.56 5.33
C PRO A 122 -20.92 5.42 5.84
N LYS A 123 -21.69 4.45 5.33
CA LYS A 123 -23.05 4.15 5.81
C LYS A 123 -23.01 3.61 7.24
N LEU A 124 -22.14 2.64 7.52
CA LEU A 124 -21.97 2.05 8.85
C LEU A 124 -21.42 3.08 9.84
N ARG A 125 -20.37 3.82 9.43
CA ARG A 125 -19.84 4.93 10.20
C ARG A 125 -20.92 5.93 10.61
N ARG A 126 -21.74 6.41 9.68
CA ARG A 126 -22.80 7.40 10.00
C ARG A 126 -23.81 6.87 11.00
N ARG A 127 -24.11 5.57 10.95
CA ARG A 127 -25.10 4.94 11.83
C ARG A 127 -24.56 4.70 13.24
N TRP A 128 -23.32 4.24 13.36
CA TRP A 128 -22.82 3.68 14.63
C TRP A 128 -21.61 4.39 15.22
N TRP A 129 -20.76 5.05 14.42
CA TRP A 129 -19.44 5.54 14.85
C TRP A 129 -19.11 6.95 14.36
N ALA A 130 -20.14 7.82 14.24
CA ALA A 130 -19.95 9.15 13.68
C ALA A 130 -19.05 10.04 14.57
N LYS A 131 -19.18 9.91 15.91
CA LYS A 131 -18.42 10.70 16.88
C LYS A 131 -16.96 10.26 16.94
N GLU A 132 -16.72 8.97 16.97
CA GLU A 132 -15.41 8.33 16.99
C GLU A 132 -14.64 8.67 15.72
N PHE A 133 -15.28 8.57 14.55
CA PHE A 133 -14.64 9.00 13.30
C PHE A 133 -14.28 10.49 13.31
N ALA A 134 -15.16 11.35 13.85
CA ALA A 134 -14.87 12.78 13.95
C ALA A 134 -13.64 13.06 14.83
N ALA A 135 -13.44 12.30 15.90
CA ALA A 135 -12.27 12.39 16.76
C ALA A 135 -10.98 11.89 16.08
N LEU A 136 -11.06 10.80 15.30
CA LEU A 136 -9.88 10.15 14.74
C LEU A 136 -9.45 10.67 13.35
N LYS A 137 -10.38 11.24 12.56
CA LYS A 137 -10.14 11.54 11.13
C LYS A 137 -8.92 12.44 10.86
N ALA A 138 -8.65 13.41 11.75
CA ALA A 138 -7.59 14.38 11.54
C ALA A 138 -6.21 13.75 11.71
N ALA A 139 -6.03 12.98 12.79
CA ALA A 139 -4.80 12.21 13.04
C ALA A 139 -4.58 11.17 11.94
N HIS A 140 -5.61 10.39 11.60
CA HIS A 140 -5.54 9.41 10.53
C HIS A 140 -5.11 10.02 9.19
N LYS A 141 -5.72 11.14 8.77
CA LYS A 141 -5.37 11.80 7.50
C LYS A 141 -3.91 12.28 7.48
N LYS A 142 -3.39 12.75 8.61
CA LYS A 142 -1.99 13.16 8.73
C LYS A 142 -1.04 11.98 8.61
N GLU A 143 -1.38 10.84 9.23
CA GLU A 143 -0.61 9.60 9.14
C GLU A 143 -0.62 9.02 7.72
N GLU A 144 -1.81 8.85 7.12
CA GLU A 144 -1.98 8.32 5.77
C GLU A 144 -1.17 9.12 4.73
N ARG A 145 -1.15 10.45 4.87
CA ARG A 145 -0.33 11.31 4.02
C ARG A 145 1.15 11.01 4.18
N LYS A 146 1.66 10.94 5.42
CA LYS A 146 3.08 10.63 5.69
C LYS A 146 3.50 9.26 5.15
N GLU A 147 2.65 8.24 5.36
CA GLU A 147 2.92 6.89 4.84
C GLU A 147 2.94 6.87 3.31
N THR A 148 2.01 7.57 2.67
CA THR A 148 1.95 7.66 1.21
C THR A 148 3.17 8.40 0.66
N GLU A 149 3.56 9.52 1.27
CA GLU A 149 4.77 10.27 0.91
C GLU A 149 6.03 9.41 1.07
N ALA A 150 6.16 8.65 2.15
CA ALA A 150 7.28 7.74 2.37
C ALA A 150 7.32 6.60 1.34
N ALA A 151 6.16 5.99 1.03
CA ALA A 151 6.06 4.94 0.04
C ALA A 151 6.41 5.44 -1.37
N LEU A 152 5.95 6.64 -1.74
CA LEU A 152 6.29 7.28 -3.01
C LEU A 152 7.78 7.61 -3.09
N LYS A 153 8.36 8.20 -2.03
CA LYS A 153 9.79 8.51 -1.95
C LYS A 153 10.64 7.25 -2.15
N LEU A 154 10.34 6.17 -1.42
CA LEU A 154 11.05 4.90 -1.55
C LEU A 154 10.88 4.28 -2.95
N ALA A 155 9.72 4.47 -3.59
CA ALA A 155 9.49 4.01 -4.97
C ALA A 155 10.35 4.79 -5.96
N THR A 156 10.49 6.11 -5.79
CA THR A 156 11.35 6.97 -6.61
C THR A 156 12.83 6.63 -6.43
N GLU A 157 13.33 6.55 -5.19
CA GLU A 157 14.74 6.22 -4.89
C GLU A 157 15.14 4.83 -5.43
N ARG A 158 14.19 3.89 -5.49
CA ARG A 158 14.41 2.61 -6.16
C ARG A 158 14.52 2.77 -7.67
N GLY A 159 13.59 3.51 -8.27
CA GLY A 159 13.63 3.83 -9.69
C GLY A 159 14.95 4.48 -10.13
N GLU A 160 15.52 5.35 -9.28
CA GLU A 160 16.82 5.98 -9.51
C GLU A 160 17.99 4.97 -9.40
N ARG A 161 18.06 4.19 -8.31
CA ARG A 161 19.12 3.16 -8.15
C ARG A 161 19.19 2.18 -9.31
N PHE A 162 18.05 1.75 -9.82
CA PHE A 162 18.02 0.85 -11.00
C PHE A 162 18.58 1.51 -12.26
N LYS A 163 18.41 2.83 -12.45
CA LYS A 163 19.01 3.55 -13.59
C LYS A 163 20.52 3.65 -13.46
N ASP A 164 21.01 3.88 -12.24
CA ASP A 164 22.45 3.98 -11.96
C ASP A 164 23.17 2.64 -12.15
N GLU A 165 22.53 1.51 -11.79
CA GLU A 165 23.05 0.17 -12.05
C GLU A 165 23.16 -0.13 -13.55
N GLN A 166 22.18 0.31 -14.36
CA GLN A 166 22.21 0.14 -15.82
C GLN A 166 23.24 0.99 -16.56
N HIS A 167 23.67 2.12 -15.98
CA HIS A 167 24.70 2.98 -16.58
C HIS A 167 26.14 2.49 -16.30
N ASN A 168 26.30 1.57 -15.35
CA ASN A 168 27.59 1.05 -14.90
C ASN A 168 27.88 -0.39 -15.40
N GLU A 169 27.00 -0.95 -16.24
CA GLU A 169 27.19 -2.19 -17.01
C GLU A 169 27.45 -1.88 -18.49
#